data_AF-A0AAW2FVT4-F1
#
_entry.id   AF-A0AAW2FVT4-F1
#
_cell.length_a   1.000
_cell.length_b   1.000
_cell.length_c   1.000
_cell.angle_alpha   90.00
_cell.angle_beta   90.00
_cell.angle_gamma   90.00
#
_symmetry.space_group_name_H-M   'P 1'
#
loop_
_entity.id
_entity.type
_entity.pdbx_description
1 polymer ?
#
loop_
_entity_poly.entity_id
_entity_poly.type
_entity_poly.pdbx_seq_one_letter_code
_entity_poly.pdbx_strand_id
1 'polypeptide(L)'
;MKDEQSPFAFPSCSQTLAYLQWWKAQKKKTISEHGKKIRKDKHKALRSNDILQRLRVDVEIEAAEAKKHKDLNKVIAMTDVDPQYFTELSGETVKEKFSLDEYIRDIRETLRTRLLIDQERDECICIDQQFEQETRRLRQIQQRCQRYVSGFEEFLSKDHEKSMRILEKAEREAKLTEEISDRRNVLAKQYGQSRLDVYVWEDNWRLVKMCQMFLHQVSPVSWRARHDRSLSSELERNIAFADALSTDLFSKYKMLDENVSLETLIEMFEQDVADAGPAELYFEDPFDLIRIFRTMETQNLNALIHLDSFTAPIEDMIATIAVTEIQIKQEIDGITSVISSLENSIAKAESRAASLEEYANYLLRDVFRSLVCSEEVLYLRVFIEDTYESCVGPNDANLDSFSMMKWIERVYEDLNLQLDNLPREIVRTCEREGFQQEMKALRDAEDATRKFELMHRLLDALKRILEPPAKKKRPVIRRSAPITLKTRPMSRLLKPTDEEAQYLTFFTDYCRHDDFVTYCSKFPDDFDLTFLSKRDDIESEKALDDAAFSQE
;
A
#
# COMPACT_ATOMS: atom_id res chain seq x y z
N MET A 1 -59.96 52.98 13.83
CA MET A 1 -60.18 54.34 14.36
C MET A 1 -61.08 55.04 13.36
N LYS A 2 -62.16 55.65 13.85
CA LYS A 2 -63.26 56.21 13.05
C LYS A 2 -62.76 57.45 12.27
N ASP A 3 -63.06 57.50 10.98
CA ASP A 3 -62.86 58.72 10.18
C ASP A 3 -63.89 59.77 10.63
N GLU A 4 -63.40 60.85 11.26
CA GLU A 4 -64.23 62.00 11.62
C GLU A 4 -64.45 62.86 10.37
N GLN A 5 -65.69 62.89 9.87
CA GLN A 5 -66.12 63.81 8.82
C GLN A 5 -66.04 65.26 9.32
N SER A 6 -65.35 66.11 8.56
CA SER A 6 -65.12 67.52 8.92
C SER A 6 -66.43 68.34 8.94
N PRO A 7 -66.57 69.32 9.85
CA PRO A 7 -67.79 70.13 10.03
C PRO A 7 -68.08 71.15 8.92
N PHE A 8 -67.34 71.10 7.81
CA PHE A 8 -67.46 72.01 6.67
C PHE A 8 -68.03 71.31 5.43
N ALA A 9 -69.21 70.71 5.56
CA ALA A 9 -69.99 70.28 4.39
C ALA A 9 -70.90 71.43 3.93
N PHE A 10 -70.68 71.93 2.71
CA PHE A 10 -71.58 72.91 2.09
C PHE A 10 -72.99 72.30 1.89
N PRO A 11 -74.09 73.03 2.16
CA PRO A 11 -75.44 72.54 1.90
C PRO A 11 -75.63 72.22 0.41
N SER A 12 -76.40 71.17 0.12
CA SER A 12 -76.68 70.70 -1.24
C SER A 12 -77.22 71.83 -2.14
N CYS A 13 -76.69 71.93 -3.37
CA CYS A 13 -76.87 73.05 -4.31
C CYS A 13 -78.32 73.45 -4.63
N SER A 14 -79.32 72.63 -4.32
CA SER A 14 -80.72 72.92 -4.61
C SER A 14 -81.30 74.03 -3.71
N GLN A 15 -80.91 74.09 -2.43
CA GLN A 15 -81.39 75.13 -1.50
C GLN A 15 -80.69 76.49 -1.74
N THR A 16 -79.41 76.48 -2.12
CA THR A 16 -78.66 77.71 -2.46
C THR A 16 -79.13 78.33 -3.77
N LEU A 17 -79.53 77.52 -4.76
CA LEU A 17 -80.11 78.02 -6.02
C LEU A 17 -81.48 78.67 -5.81
N ALA A 18 -82.35 78.08 -4.99
CA ALA A 18 -83.64 78.67 -4.63
C ALA A 18 -83.46 80.01 -3.89
N TYR A 19 -82.53 80.08 -2.95
CA TYR A 19 -82.18 81.33 -2.24
C TYR A 19 -81.62 82.39 -3.19
N LEU A 20 -80.73 82.03 -4.12
CA LEU A 20 -80.19 82.96 -5.11
C LEU A 20 -81.25 83.47 -6.10
N GLN A 21 -82.19 82.61 -6.52
CA GLN A 21 -83.31 83.02 -7.38
C GLN A 21 -84.28 83.95 -6.65
N TRP A 22 -84.62 83.62 -5.40
CA TRP A 22 -85.41 84.48 -4.53
C TRP A 22 -84.70 85.83 -4.31
N TRP A 23 -83.42 85.82 -3.98
CA TRP A 23 -82.62 87.04 -3.78
C TRP A 23 -82.52 87.89 -5.05
N LYS A 24 -82.33 87.28 -6.22
CA LYS A 24 -82.36 87.98 -7.51
C LYS A 24 -83.74 88.58 -7.80
N ALA A 25 -84.83 87.89 -7.47
CA ALA A 25 -86.19 88.40 -7.61
C ALA A 25 -86.47 89.57 -6.63
N GLN A 26 -86.01 89.44 -5.38
CA GLN A 26 -86.08 90.48 -4.35
C GLN A 26 -85.32 91.74 -4.82
N LYS A 27 -84.10 91.57 -5.35
CA LYS A 27 -83.28 92.66 -5.87
C LYS A 27 -83.88 93.31 -7.12
N LYS A 28 -84.55 92.54 -7.99
CA LYS A 28 -85.31 93.10 -9.13
C LYS A 28 -86.55 93.88 -8.67
N LYS A 29 -87.24 93.44 -7.62
CA LYS A 29 -88.34 94.20 -7.00
C LYS A 29 -87.84 95.52 -6.40
N THR A 30 -86.75 95.50 -5.62
CA THR A 30 -86.18 96.73 -5.04
C THR A 30 -85.67 97.70 -6.11
N ILE A 31 -85.06 97.21 -7.20
CA ILE A 31 -84.63 98.04 -8.34
C ILE A 31 -85.83 98.59 -9.13
N SER A 32 -86.91 97.84 -9.30
CA SER A 32 -88.15 98.30 -9.96
C SER A 32 -88.90 99.35 -9.12
N GLU A 33 -88.94 99.18 -7.80
CA GLU A 33 -89.49 100.15 -6.86
C GLU A 33 -88.65 101.44 -6.80
N HIS A 34 -87.32 101.34 -6.81
CA HIS A 34 -86.42 102.49 -6.96
C HIS A 34 -86.59 103.16 -8.33
N GLY A 35 -86.76 102.39 -9.42
CA GLY A 35 -86.98 102.93 -10.77
C GLY A 35 -88.32 103.67 -10.92
N LYS A 36 -89.38 103.26 -10.19
CA LYS A 36 -90.68 103.95 -10.19
C LYS A 36 -90.69 105.23 -9.33
N LYS A 37 -89.89 105.30 -8.25
CA LYS A 37 -89.67 106.54 -7.47
C LYS A 37 -88.79 107.54 -8.25
N ILE A 38 -87.74 107.07 -8.92
CA ILE A 38 -86.79 107.91 -9.68
C ILE A 38 -87.39 108.53 -10.96
N ARG A 39 -88.56 108.07 -11.45
CA ARG A 39 -89.18 108.62 -12.68
C ARG A 39 -90.20 109.75 -12.44
N LYS A 40 -90.70 109.94 -11.20
CA LYS A 40 -91.65 111.02 -10.88
C LYS A 40 -90.97 112.31 -10.39
N ASP A 41 -89.75 112.24 -9.87
CA ASP A 41 -89.04 113.42 -9.32
C ASP A 41 -88.05 114.10 -10.29
N LYS A 42 -87.90 113.57 -11.52
CA LYS A 42 -86.94 114.07 -12.52
C LYS A 42 -87.30 115.41 -13.18
N HIS A 43 -88.53 115.91 -13.01
CA HIS A 43 -88.91 117.23 -13.55
C HIS A 43 -88.81 118.38 -12.54
N LYS A 44 -88.55 118.13 -11.26
CA LYS A 44 -88.28 119.18 -10.24
C LYS A 44 -86.80 119.27 -9.83
N ALA A 45 -86.05 118.16 -9.82
CA ALA A 45 -84.67 118.13 -9.32
C ALA A 45 -83.57 118.58 -10.34
N LEU A 46 -83.91 118.78 -11.62
CA LEU A 46 -82.94 119.26 -12.62
C LEU A 46 -82.74 120.79 -12.62
N ARG A 47 -83.56 121.57 -11.90
CA ARG A 47 -83.36 123.03 -11.76
C ARG A 47 -82.63 123.43 -10.47
N SER A 48 -82.54 122.54 -9.46
CA SER A 48 -81.95 122.86 -8.16
C SER A 48 -80.46 122.55 -8.05
N ASN A 49 -79.96 121.57 -8.79
CA ASN A 49 -78.53 121.19 -8.76
C ASN A 49 -77.62 122.16 -9.54
N ASP A 50 -78.20 122.95 -10.46
CA ASP A 50 -77.49 124.05 -11.14
C ASP A 50 -77.31 125.29 -10.25
N ILE A 51 -78.10 125.43 -9.18
CA ILE A 51 -77.98 126.58 -8.25
C ILE A 51 -76.82 126.33 -7.28
N LEU A 52 -76.67 125.13 -6.72
CA LEU A 52 -75.60 124.81 -5.76
C LEU A 52 -74.19 124.81 -6.37
N GLN A 53 -74.07 124.58 -7.68
CA GLN A 53 -72.80 124.73 -8.41
C GLN A 53 -72.52 126.19 -8.82
N ARG A 54 -73.54 127.06 -8.94
CA ARG A 54 -73.40 128.50 -9.24
C ARG A 54 -72.99 129.36 -8.03
N LEU A 55 -73.18 128.86 -6.80
CA LEU A 55 -72.86 129.60 -5.56
C LEU A 55 -71.37 129.57 -5.17
N ARG A 56 -70.51 128.90 -5.94
CA ARG A 56 -69.06 128.86 -5.70
C ARG A 56 -68.36 129.96 -6.51
N VAL A 57 -67.79 130.94 -5.83
CA VAL A 57 -66.83 131.87 -6.44
C VAL A 57 -65.48 131.15 -6.55
N ASP A 58 -65.10 130.79 -7.77
CA ASP A 58 -63.76 130.29 -8.07
C ASP A 58 -62.78 131.47 -8.03
N VAL A 59 -62.10 131.66 -6.90
CA VAL A 59 -60.89 132.48 -6.85
C VAL A 59 -59.74 131.65 -7.40
N GLU A 60 -59.26 132.03 -8.58
CA GLU A 60 -58.01 131.57 -9.20
C GLU A 60 -56.85 131.73 -8.22
N ILE A 61 -56.34 130.62 -7.65
CA ILE A 61 -54.92 130.51 -7.25
C ILE A 61 -54.44 129.09 -7.59
N GLU A 62 -53.68 129.03 -8.68
CA GLU A 62 -52.69 128.01 -8.97
C GLU A 62 -51.76 127.78 -7.76
N ALA A 63 -51.38 126.52 -7.53
CA ALA A 63 -50.39 126.04 -6.54
C ALA A 63 -50.89 125.62 -5.14
N ALA A 64 -51.58 124.46 -5.04
CA ALA A 64 -51.50 123.56 -3.86
C ALA A 64 -52.13 122.14 -4.04
N GLU A 65 -52.19 121.59 -5.25
CA GLU A 65 -52.43 120.15 -5.44
C GLU A 65 -51.15 119.38 -5.05
N ALA A 66 -51.07 118.37 -4.18
CA ALA A 66 -52.08 117.60 -3.48
C ALA A 66 -51.42 116.99 -2.21
N LYS A 67 -51.41 117.73 -1.09
CA LYS A 67 -51.45 117.09 0.25
C LYS A 67 -52.90 116.70 0.54
N LYS A 68 -53.41 115.70 -0.18
CA LYS A 68 -54.69 115.02 0.11
C LYS A 68 -54.34 113.94 1.14
N HIS A 69 -54.71 113.99 2.41
CA HIS A 69 -56.02 114.31 2.96
C HIS A 69 -55.83 115.04 4.31
N LYS A 70 -56.04 116.35 4.32
CA LYS A 70 -56.35 117.10 5.55
C LYS A 70 -57.85 117.31 5.62
N ASP A 71 -58.42 116.86 6.73
CA ASP A 71 -59.52 117.48 7.44
C ASP A 71 -60.77 117.78 6.59
N LEU A 72 -61.68 116.79 6.52
CA LEU A 72 -63.08 116.95 6.09
C LEU A 72 -63.93 117.78 7.07
N ASN A 73 -63.32 118.71 7.80
CA ASN A 73 -63.97 119.60 8.77
C ASN A 73 -63.65 121.08 8.45
N LYS A 74 -63.65 121.46 7.17
CA LYS A 74 -63.64 122.89 6.81
C LYS A 74 -65.05 123.45 7.02
N VAL A 75 -65.23 124.11 8.16
CA VAL A 75 -66.42 124.90 8.49
C VAL A 75 -66.67 125.90 7.36
N ILE A 76 -67.83 125.82 6.72
CA ILE A 76 -68.26 126.77 5.69
C ILE A 76 -68.64 128.07 6.40
N ALA A 77 -67.94 129.17 6.10
CA ALA A 77 -68.24 130.48 6.65
C ALA A 77 -69.32 131.18 5.78
N MET A 78 -70.15 132.03 6.41
CA MET A 78 -71.25 132.78 5.78
C MET A 78 -70.86 133.67 4.57
N THR A 79 -69.57 133.81 4.29
CA THR A 79 -69.00 134.60 3.19
C THR A 79 -68.75 133.80 1.91
N ASP A 80 -68.91 132.48 1.93
CA ASP A 80 -68.61 131.58 0.79
C ASP A 80 -69.86 131.28 -0.07
N VAL A 81 -70.92 132.10 0.05
CA VAL A 81 -72.16 132.00 -0.73
C VAL A 81 -72.32 133.27 -1.57
N ASP A 82 -72.55 133.10 -2.88
CA ASP A 82 -72.72 134.16 -3.87
C ASP A 82 -73.69 135.27 -3.38
N PRO A 83 -73.28 136.57 -3.40
CA PRO A 83 -74.12 137.68 -2.95
C PRO A 83 -75.49 137.80 -3.65
N GLN A 84 -75.66 137.16 -4.82
CA GLN A 84 -76.96 137.12 -5.51
C GLN A 84 -77.97 136.15 -4.86
N TYR A 85 -77.53 135.16 -4.09
CA TYR A 85 -78.38 134.14 -3.44
C TYR A 85 -79.40 134.73 -2.47
N PHE A 86 -79.01 135.72 -1.67
CA PHE A 86 -79.91 136.41 -0.75
C PHE A 86 -80.79 137.46 -1.45
N THR A 87 -80.42 137.88 -2.66
CA THR A 87 -81.15 138.90 -3.43
C THR A 87 -82.30 138.26 -4.23
N GLU A 88 -82.15 137.02 -4.73
CA GLU A 88 -83.20 136.26 -5.43
C GLU A 88 -84.29 135.69 -4.49
N LEU A 89 -84.01 135.55 -3.19
CA LEU A 89 -85.01 135.17 -2.16
C LEU A 89 -85.94 136.32 -1.74
N SER A 90 -85.74 137.54 -2.29
CA SER A 90 -86.51 138.75 -1.94
C SER A 90 -87.61 139.13 -2.96
N GLY A 91 -87.77 138.37 -4.06
CA GLY A 91 -88.81 138.58 -5.08
C GLY A 91 -89.87 137.48 -5.09
N GLU A 92 -91.13 137.86 -4.83
CA GLU A 92 -92.35 137.03 -4.85
C GLU A 92 -92.37 135.79 -3.94
N THR A 93 -92.98 135.95 -2.76
CA THR A 93 -93.41 134.81 -1.93
C THR A 93 -94.55 134.07 -2.62
N VAL A 94 -94.22 133.03 -3.40
CA VAL A 94 -95.17 131.95 -3.62
C VAL A 94 -95.40 131.31 -2.26
N LYS A 95 -96.49 131.72 -1.61
CA LYS A 95 -97.00 131.16 -0.36
C LYS A 95 -97.45 129.72 -0.61
N GLU A 96 -96.51 128.80 -0.86
CA GLU A 96 -96.70 127.43 -0.40
C GLU A 96 -96.88 127.56 1.10
N LYS A 97 -98.10 127.29 1.57
CA LYS A 97 -98.44 127.40 2.98
C LYS A 97 -97.48 126.44 3.69
N PHE A 98 -96.48 126.99 4.36
CA PHE A 98 -95.56 126.25 5.22
C PHE A 98 -96.42 125.41 6.15
N SER A 99 -96.55 124.14 5.80
CA SER A 99 -97.29 123.19 6.60
C SER A 99 -96.32 122.72 7.64
N LEU A 100 -96.55 123.12 8.89
CA LEU A 100 -95.78 122.64 10.03
C LEU A 100 -95.68 121.09 9.99
N ASP A 101 -96.71 120.41 9.50
CA ASP A 101 -96.76 118.96 9.36
C ASP A 101 -95.83 118.39 8.28
N GLU A 102 -95.59 119.12 7.19
CA GLU A 102 -94.62 118.71 6.15
C GLU A 102 -93.20 118.96 6.62
N TYR A 103 -92.92 120.08 7.28
CA TYR A 103 -91.63 120.35 7.91
C TYR A 103 -91.29 119.33 9.01
N ILE A 104 -92.25 119.00 9.87
CA ILE A 104 -92.07 117.94 10.89
C ILE A 104 -91.83 116.58 10.21
N ARG A 105 -92.46 116.30 9.07
CA ARG A 105 -92.26 115.05 8.32
C ARG A 105 -90.86 114.98 7.70
N ASP A 106 -90.41 116.05 7.05
CA ASP A 106 -89.07 116.12 6.45
C ASP A 106 -87.98 116.06 7.53
N ILE A 107 -88.19 116.69 8.69
CA ILE A 107 -87.30 116.53 9.86
C ILE A 107 -87.30 115.07 10.33
N ARG A 108 -88.45 114.42 10.44
CA ARG A 108 -88.52 113.01 10.85
C ARG A 108 -87.84 112.10 9.82
N GLU A 109 -87.98 112.38 8.53
CA GLU A 109 -87.33 111.62 7.46
C GLU A 109 -85.82 111.86 7.42
N THR A 110 -85.36 113.08 7.61
CA THR A 110 -83.92 113.40 7.75
C THR A 110 -83.32 112.81 9.02
N LEU A 111 -84.02 112.82 10.16
CA LEU A 111 -83.58 112.15 11.38
C LEU A 111 -83.58 110.62 11.23
N ARG A 112 -84.57 110.05 10.55
CA ARG A 112 -84.63 108.60 10.28
C ARG A 112 -83.51 108.15 9.35
N THR A 113 -83.24 108.90 8.28
CA THR A 113 -82.12 108.61 7.37
C THR A 113 -80.78 108.81 8.06
N ARG A 114 -80.63 109.83 8.91
CA ARG A 114 -79.43 110.01 9.74
C ARG A 114 -79.21 108.82 10.67
N LEU A 115 -80.25 108.38 11.39
CA LEU A 115 -80.18 107.21 12.25
C LEU A 115 -79.81 105.94 11.48
N LEU A 116 -80.37 105.73 10.28
CA LEU A 116 -80.00 104.60 9.42
C LEU A 116 -78.54 104.71 8.96
N ILE A 117 -78.09 105.89 8.54
CA ILE A 117 -76.68 106.11 8.16
C ILE A 117 -75.76 105.84 9.35
N ASP A 118 -76.14 106.24 10.56
CA ASP A 118 -75.36 106.01 11.76
C ASP A 118 -75.34 104.52 12.12
N GLN A 119 -76.45 103.79 11.99
CA GLN A 119 -76.48 102.31 12.14
C GLN A 119 -75.58 101.60 11.14
N GLU A 120 -75.65 101.96 9.85
CA GLU A 120 -74.79 101.37 8.81
C GLU A 120 -73.30 101.71 9.04
N ARG A 121 -73.01 102.91 9.57
CA ARG A 121 -71.65 103.30 9.98
C ARG A 121 -71.17 102.46 11.14
N ASP A 122 -72.00 102.22 12.15
CA ASP A 122 -71.66 101.37 13.29
C ASP A 122 -71.41 99.92 12.85
N GLU A 123 -72.21 99.40 11.91
CA GLU A 123 -71.97 98.09 11.29
C GLU A 123 -70.65 98.05 10.51
N CYS A 124 -70.35 99.09 9.73
CA CYS A 124 -69.06 99.21 9.04
C CYS A 124 -67.90 99.19 10.04
N ILE A 125 -68.00 99.94 11.14
CA ILE A 125 -66.97 99.97 12.20
C ILE A 125 -66.81 98.57 12.83
N CYS A 126 -67.90 97.84 13.06
CA CYS A 126 -67.83 96.49 13.61
C CYS A 126 -67.14 95.51 12.64
N ILE A 127 -67.46 95.59 11.33
CA ILE A 127 -66.80 94.78 10.30
C ILE A 127 -65.32 95.13 10.21
N ASP A 128 -64.96 96.42 10.25
CA ASP A 128 -63.57 96.86 10.22
C ASP A 128 -62.79 96.35 11.44
N GLN A 129 -63.39 96.40 12.64
CA GLN A 129 -62.79 95.83 13.85
C GLN A 129 -62.61 94.31 13.75
N GLN A 130 -63.61 93.58 13.23
CA GLN A 130 -63.49 92.13 13.02
C GLN A 130 -62.42 91.80 11.98
N PHE A 131 -62.37 92.56 10.88
CA PHE A 131 -61.34 92.42 9.85
C PHE A 131 -59.94 92.67 10.42
N GLU A 132 -59.77 93.69 11.26
CA GLU A 132 -58.51 93.90 11.97
C GLU A 132 -58.13 92.74 12.89
N GLN A 133 -59.08 92.16 13.63
CA GLN A 133 -58.82 91.02 14.51
C GLN A 133 -58.42 89.77 13.72
N GLU A 134 -59.14 89.45 12.63
CA GLU A 134 -58.82 88.31 11.77
C GLU A 134 -57.50 88.50 11.03
N THR A 135 -57.20 89.70 10.53
CA THR A 135 -55.88 89.98 9.93
C THR A 135 -54.76 89.89 10.95
N ARG A 136 -54.97 90.24 12.22
CA ARG A 136 -54.00 90.03 13.30
C ARG A 136 -53.80 88.53 13.58
N ARG A 137 -54.88 87.74 13.64
CA ARG A 137 -54.82 86.27 13.82
C ARG A 137 -54.08 85.61 12.65
N LEU A 138 -54.40 85.95 11.41
CA LEU A 138 -53.73 85.43 10.22
C LEU A 138 -52.24 85.79 10.22
N ARG A 139 -51.89 87.04 10.56
CA ARG A 139 -50.48 87.45 10.70
C ARG A 139 -49.75 86.61 11.77
N GLN A 140 -50.38 86.32 12.90
CA GLN A 140 -49.79 85.46 13.93
C GLN A 140 -49.58 84.01 13.43
N ILE A 141 -50.54 83.44 12.71
CA ILE A 141 -50.41 82.09 12.12
C ILE A 141 -49.29 82.08 11.07
N GLN A 142 -49.25 83.07 10.17
CA GLN A 142 -48.19 83.21 9.17
C GLN A 142 -46.81 83.28 9.83
N GLN A 143 -46.66 84.07 10.90
CA GLN A 143 -45.41 84.14 11.66
C GLN A 143 -45.03 82.79 12.27
N ARG A 144 -45.99 82.01 12.80
CA ARG A 144 -45.72 80.66 13.33
C ARG A 144 -45.30 79.70 12.22
N CYS A 145 -45.98 79.70 11.08
CA CYS A 145 -45.62 78.88 9.93
C CYS A 145 -44.23 79.24 9.40
N GLN A 146 -43.89 80.53 9.30
CA GLN A 146 -42.55 80.98 8.92
C GLN A 146 -41.49 80.47 9.90
N ARG A 147 -41.76 80.52 11.22
CA ARG A 147 -40.85 79.95 12.23
C ARG A 147 -40.68 78.44 12.11
N TYR A 148 -41.74 77.71 11.77
CA TYR A 148 -41.63 76.26 11.54
C TYR A 148 -40.83 75.96 10.29
N VAL A 149 -41.08 76.66 9.18
CA VAL A 149 -40.33 76.52 7.93
C VAL A 149 -38.85 76.82 8.17
N SER A 150 -38.52 77.94 8.82
CA SER A 150 -37.13 78.27 9.16
C SER A 150 -36.50 77.21 10.07
N GLY A 151 -37.24 76.69 11.06
CA GLY A 151 -36.77 75.61 11.93
C GLY A 151 -36.52 74.29 11.19
N PHE A 152 -37.35 73.93 10.21
CA PHE A 152 -37.14 72.76 9.36
C PHE A 152 -35.97 72.95 8.39
N GLU A 153 -35.81 74.13 7.81
CA GLU A 153 -34.66 74.46 6.96
C GLU A 153 -33.35 74.42 7.77
N GLU A 154 -33.35 74.92 9.00
CA GLU A 154 -32.21 74.80 9.92
C GLU A 154 -31.93 73.34 10.30
N PHE A 155 -32.96 72.51 10.50
CA PHE A 155 -32.78 71.09 10.77
C PHE A 155 -32.21 70.35 9.56
N LEU A 156 -32.76 70.57 8.37
CA LEU A 156 -32.30 69.96 7.12
C LEU A 156 -30.88 70.40 6.76
N SER A 157 -30.52 71.66 6.97
CA SER A 157 -29.15 72.13 6.76
C SER A 157 -28.17 71.49 7.74
N LYS A 158 -28.52 71.39 9.03
CA LYS A 158 -27.68 70.69 10.03
C LYS A 158 -27.54 69.20 9.76
N ASP A 159 -28.61 68.54 9.32
CA ASP A 159 -28.58 67.11 9.00
C ASP A 159 -27.81 66.84 7.71
N HIS A 160 -28.02 67.67 6.68
CA HIS A 160 -27.24 67.65 5.45
C HIS A 160 -25.76 67.87 5.75
N GLU A 161 -25.41 68.86 6.58
CA GLU A 161 -24.01 69.10 6.97
C GLU A 161 -23.41 67.89 7.69
N LYS A 162 -24.15 67.24 8.60
CA LYS A 162 -23.68 66.00 9.26
C LYS A 162 -23.49 64.85 8.26
N SER A 163 -24.44 64.66 7.34
CA SER A 163 -24.37 63.62 6.32
C SER A 163 -23.18 63.85 5.39
N MET A 164 -22.97 65.08 4.94
CA MET A 164 -21.80 65.47 4.14
C MET A 164 -20.49 65.21 4.89
N ARG A 165 -20.40 65.55 6.18
CA ARG A 165 -19.20 65.24 7.00
C ARG A 165 -18.94 63.73 7.11
N ILE A 166 -19.97 62.89 7.14
CA ILE A 166 -19.82 61.43 7.17
C ILE A 166 -19.36 60.92 5.80
N LEU A 167 -19.97 61.40 4.72
CA LEU A 167 -19.55 61.08 3.34
C LEU A 167 -18.10 61.48 3.09
N GLU A 168 -17.70 62.68 3.49
CA GLU A 168 -16.30 63.14 3.39
C GLU A 168 -15.33 62.25 4.19
N LYS A 169 -15.74 61.70 5.33
CA LYS A 169 -14.92 60.74 6.09
C LYS A 169 -14.81 59.41 5.36
N ALA A 170 -15.94 58.87 4.87
CA ALA A 170 -15.96 57.62 4.11
C ALA A 170 -15.16 57.73 2.81
N GLU A 171 -15.26 58.85 2.10
CA GLU A 171 -14.45 59.11 0.89
C GLU A 171 -12.96 59.22 1.21
N ARG A 172 -12.58 59.84 2.35
CA ARG A 172 -11.19 59.87 2.80
C ARG A 172 -10.66 58.48 3.13
N GLU A 173 -11.44 57.68 3.85
CA GLU A 173 -11.07 56.29 4.13
C GLU A 173 -10.97 55.46 2.86
N ALA A 174 -11.91 55.61 1.92
CA ALA A 174 -11.87 54.94 0.61
C ALA A 174 -10.59 55.29 -0.17
N LYS A 175 -10.24 56.58 -0.25
CA LYS A 175 -8.99 57.05 -0.87
C LYS A 175 -7.75 56.43 -0.20
N LEU A 176 -7.71 56.39 1.13
CA LEU A 176 -6.60 55.74 1.86
C LEU A 176 -6.54 54.24 1.57
N THR A 177 -7.68 53.54 1.49
CA THR A 177 -7.69 52.11 1.15
C THR A 177 -7.24 51.85 -0.29
N GLU A 178 -7.62 52.74 -1.23
CA GLU A 178 -7.17 52.69 -2.61
C GLU A 178 -5.64 52.86 -2.68
N GLU A 179 -5.09 53.90 -2.03
CA GLU A 179 -3.64 54.13 -1.93
C GLU A 179 -2.89 52.95 -1.32
N ILE A 180 -3.41 52.36 -0.24
CA ILE A 180 -2.80 51.17 0.39
C ILE A 180 -2.87 49.96 -0.56
N SER A 181 -3.99 49.78 -1.26
CA SER A 181 -4.17 48.67 -2.20
C SER A 181 -3.22 48.80 -3.39
N ASP A 182 -3.01 50.01 -3.90
CA ASP A 182 -2.07 50.30 -4.97
C ASP A 182 -0.63 50.04 -4.53
N ARG A 183 -0.24 50.52 -3.35
CA ARG A 183 1.07 50.22 -2.75
C ARG A 183 1.28 48.72 -2.60
N ARG A 184 0.27 47.99 -2.10
CA ARG A 184 0.32 46.53 -1.97
C ARG A 184 0.48 45.87 -3.35
N ASN A 185 -0.26 46.31 -4.36
CA ASN A 185 -0.18 45.74 -5.70
C ASN A 185 1.20 45.99 -6.34
N VAL A 186 1.78 47.18 -6.13
CA VAL A 186 3.15 47.49 -6.58
C VAL A 186 4.17 46.60 -5.85
N LEU A 187 4.08 46.49 -4.53
CA LEU A 187 4.97 45.62 -3.74
C LEU A 187 4.83 44.15 -4.14
N ALA A 188 3.61 43.67 -4.38
CA ALA A 188 3.37 42.29 -4.83
C ALA A 188 3.97 42.03 -6.22
N LYS A 189 3.91 43.01 -7.13
CA LYS A 189 4.58 42.93 -8.44
C LYS A 189 6.11 42.88 -8.27
N GLN A 190 6.67 43.75 -7.44
CA GLN A 190 8.11 43.77 -7.14
C GLN A 190 8.57 42.44 -6.51
N TYR A 191 7.84 41.95 -5.51
CA TYR A 191 8.10 40.66 -4.88
C TYR A 191 8.02 39.50 -5.89
N GLY A 192 7.00 39.51 -6.75
CA GLY A 192 6.86 38.52 -7.82
C GLY A 192 8.04 38.53 -8.80
N GLN A 193 8.51 39.72 -9.19
CA GLN A 193 9.71 39.88 -10.02
C GLN A 193 10.96 39.35 -9.32
N SER A 194 11.23 39.79 -8.09
CA SER A 194 12.38 39.30 -7.32
C SER A 194 12.35 37.79 -7.13
N ARG A 195 11.17 37.19 -6.90
CA ARG A 195 11.03 35.73 -6.78
C ARG A 195 11.37 35.01 -8.09
N LEU A 196 10.90 35.53 -9.23
CA LEU A 196 11.25 34.98 -10.55
C LEU A 196 12.75 35.10 -10.82
N ASP A 197 13.34 36.25 -10.49
CA ASP A 197 14.78 36.45 -10.62
C ASP A 197 15.54 35.41 -9.80
N VAL A 198 15.16 35.13 -8.55
CA VAL A 198 15.80 34.10 -7.71
C VAL A 198 15.72 32.72 -8.35
N TYR A 199 14.58 32.31 -8.94
CA TYR A 199 14.50 31.03 -9.64
C TYR A 199 15.43 30.97 -10.86
N VAL A 200 15.52 32.06 -11.64
CA VAL A 200 16.46 32.13 -12.77
C VAL A 200 17.91 32.03 -12.29
N TRP A 201 18.26 32.70 -11.18
CA TRP A 201 19.59 32.61 -10.58
C TRP A 201 19.89 31.21 -10.05
N GLU A 202 18.92 30.55 -9.43
CA GLU A 202 19.03 29.18 -8.97
C GLU A 202 19.30 28.22 -10.13
N ASP A 203 18.50 28.30 -11.20
CA ASP A 203 18.68 27.49 -12.40
C ASP A 203 20.07 27.69 -13.01
N ASN A 204 20.50 28.95 -13.13
CA ASN A 204 21.82 29.29 -13.64
C ASN A 204 22.94 28.77 -12.74
N TRP A 205 22.80 28.88 -11.41
CA TRP A 205 23.77 28.35 -10.46
C TRP A 205 23.87 26.83 -10.54
N ARG A 206 22.74 26.11 -10.59
CA ARG A 206 22.71 24.65 -10.78
C ARG A 206 23.41 24.27 -12.06
N LEU A 207 23.10 24.94 -13.18
CA LEU A 207 23.74 24.67 -14.46
C LEU A 207 25.25 24.87 -14.39
N VAL A 208 25.71 25.97 -13.79
CA VAL A 208 27.14 26.26 -13.63
C VAL A 208 27.83 25.23 -12.74
N LYS A 209 27.21 24.82 -11.62
CA LYS A 209 27.76 23.76 -10.74
C LYS A 209 27.84 22.41 -11.47
N MET A 210 26.80 22.05 -12.22
CA MET A 210 26.81 20.85 -13.06
C MET A 210 27.93 20.89 -14.11
N CYS A 211 28.11 22.04 -14.78
CA CYS A 211 29.21 22.26 -15.71
C CYS A 211 30.58 22.18 -15.01
N GLN A 212 30.74 22.76 -13.82
CA GLN A 212 31.96 22.69 -13.03
C GLN A 212 32.31 21.24 -12.68
N MET A 213 31.35 20.47 -12.19
CA MET A 213 31.52 19.05 -11.86
C MET A 213 31.86 18.23 -13.09
N PHE A 214 31.19 18.49 -14.21
CA PHE A 214 31.47 17.84 -15.48
C PHE A 214 32.90 18.12 -15.96
N LEU A 215 33.32 19.40 -15.96
CA LEU A 215 34.68 19.79 -16.34
C LEU A 215 35.72 19.15 -15.41
N HIS A 216 35.42 19.03 -14.12
CA HIS A 216 36.27 18.32 -13.17
C HIS A 216 36.42 16.84 -13.55
N GLN A 217 35.33 16.14 -13.85
CA GLN A 217 35.39 14.71 -14.24
C GLN A 217 36.16 14.47 -15.54
N VAL A 218 36.03 15.37 -16.52
CA VAL A 218 36.72 15.28 -17.81
C VAL A 218 38.20 15.68 -17.70
N SER A 219 38.58 16.43 -16.66
CA SER A 219 39.97 16.81 -16.47
C SER A 219 40.89 15.60 -16.19
N PRO A 220 42.15 15.64 -16.64
CA PRO A 220 43.07 14.53 -16.48
C PRO A 220 43.26 14.13 -15.02
N VAL A 221 43.37 12.82 -14.76
CA VAL A 221 43.53 12.26 -13.41
C VAL A 221 44.77 12.83 -12.68
N SER A 222 45.81 13.21 -13.43
CA SER A 222 47.02 13.85 -12.88
C SER A 222 46.80 15.28 -12.38
N TRP A 223 45.87 16.03 -13.00
CA TRP A 223 45.47 17.36 -12.55
C TRP A 223 44.49 17.25 -11.39
N ARG A 224 43.50 16.36 -11.50
CA ARG A 224 42.58 16.01 -10.42
C ARG A 224 43.32 15.62 -9.14
N ALA A 225 44.25 14.68 -9.17
CA ALA A 225 44.97 14.26 -7.97
C ALA A 225 45.72 15.39 -7.22
N ARG A 226 46.06 16.51 -7.89
CA ARG A 226 46.72 17.67 -7.28
C ARG A 226 45.73 18.65 -6.65
N HIS A 227 44.55 18.81 -7.24
CA HIS A 227 43.52 19.78 -6.81
C HIS A 227 42.43 19.10 -5.96
N ASP A 228 42.22 17.79 -6.15
CA ASP A 228 41.41 16.92 -5.31
C ASP A 228 41.97 16.85 -3.91
N ARG A 229 43.28 16.94 -3.69
CA ARG A 229 43.83 16.90 -2.33
C ARG A 229 43.36 18.07 -1.45
N SER A 230 42.90 19.15 -2.07
CA SER A 230 42.28 20.31 -1.42
C SER A 230 40.75 20.21 -1.33
N LEU A 231 40.09 19.53 -2.29
CA LEU A 231 38.64 19.26 -2.29
C LEU A 231 38.26 17.99 -1.47
N SER A 232 39.20 17.08 -1.23
CA SER A 232 38.96 15.77 -0.57
C SER A 232 38.74 15.90 0.94
N SER A 233 39.21 16.98 1.58
CA SER A 233 38.97 17.19 3.01
C SER A 233 37.47 17.33 3.35
N GLU A 234 36.63 17.64 2.35
CA GLU A 234 35.18 17.74 2.51
C GLU A 234 34.43 16.56 1.92
N LEU A 235 34.97 15.92 0.87
CA LEU A 235 34.44 14.65 0.38
C LEU A 235 34.53 13.58 1.48
N GLU A 236 35.60 13.55 2.28
CA GLU A 236 35.81 12.58 3.38
C GLU A 236 34.74 12.57 4.47
N ARG A 237 34.01 13.67 4.70
CA ARG A 237 32.86 13.64 5.63
C ARG A 237 31.68 12.80 5.10
N ASN A 238 31.68 12.50 3.80
CA ASN A 238 30.67 11.70 3.10
C ASN A 238 31.25 10.40 2.48
N ILE A 239 32.53 10.06 2.67
CA ILE A 239 33.21 8.84 2.16
C ILE A 239 33.07 7.69 3.16
N ALA A 240 31.87 7.19 3.33
CA ALA A 240 31.68 5.75 3.53
C ALA A 240 30.73 5.33 2.41
N PHE A 241 31.05 4.28 1.65
CA PHE A 241 30.33 3.74 0.47
C PHE A 241 30.79 4.28 -0.90
N ALA A 242 31.86 3.68 -1.43
CA ALA A 242 32.59 4.11 -2.62
C ALA A 242 32.06 3.60 -3.98
N ASP A 243 30.96 2.84 -4.07
CA ASP A 243 30.59 2.16 -5.34
C ASP A 243 29.29 2.65 -6.01
N ALA A 244 28.57 3.62 -5.45
CA ALA A 244 27.28 4.11 -5.99
C ALA A 244 27.29 5.57 -6.52
N LEU A 245 28.44 6.25 -6.52
CA LEU A 245 28.50 7.71 -6.40
C LEU A 245 28.46 8.52 -7.72
N SER A 246 28.66 7.92 -8.90
CA SER A 246 28.61 8.73 -10.14
C SER A 246 27.20 9.25 -10.45
N THR A 247 26.17 8.53 -10.02
CA THR A 247 24.76 8.89 -10.20
C THR A 247 24.27 9.88 -9.14
N ASP A 248 24.87 9.87 -7.94
CA ASP A 248 24.36 10.58 -6.77
C ASP A 248 24.98 11.97 -6.55
N LEU A 249 26.15 12.26 -7.12
CA LEU A 249 26.71 13.61 -7.05
C LEU A 249 25.94 14.60 -7.92
N PHE A 250 25.54 14.15 -9.11
CA PHE A 250 24.70 14.95 -9.99
C PHE A 250 23.25 15.00 -9.51
N SER A 251 22.78 14.03 -8.69
CA SER A 251 21.39 13.98 -8.22
C SER A 251 21.02 15.21 -7.38
N LYS A 252 21.94 15.71 -6.54
CA LYS A 252 21.77 16.94 -5.72
C LYS A 252 21.33 18.17 -6.54
N TYR A 253 21.76 18.27 -7.79
CA TYR A 253 21.52 19.44 -8.66
C TYR A 253 20.65 19.12 -9.89
N LYS A 254 20.35 17.85 -10.17
CA LYS A 254 19.73 17.42 -11.45
C LYS A 254 18.21 17.55 -11.51
N MET A 255 17.50 17.51 -10.39
CA MET A 255 16.07 17.85 -10.29
C MET A 255 15.70 17.69 -8.82
N LEU A 256 15.68 18.80 -8.08
CA LEU A 256 15.13 18.77 -6.74
C LEU A 256 13.60 18.64 -6.87
N ASP A 257 13.03 17.68 -6.15
CA ASP A 257 11.59 17.40 -6.06
C ASP A 257 10.79 18.71 -5.98
N GLU A 258 9.64 18.80 -6.64
CA GLU A 258 8.83 20.04 -6.83
C GLU A 258 8.43 20.75 -5.51
N ASN A 259 8.78 20.17 -4.37
CA ASN A 259 8.43 20.54 -3.01
C ASN A 259 9.55 21.24 -2.22
N VAL A 260 10.71 21.50 -2.81
CA VAL A 260 11.77 22.19 -2.06
C VAL A 260 11.50 23.69 -1.96
N SER A 261 11.50 24.18 -0.72
CA SER A 261 11.28 25.59 -0.41
C SER A 261 12.40 26.47 -0.98
N LEU A 262 12.07 27.70 -1.38
CA LEU A 262 13.06 28.69 -1.81
C LEU A 262 14.13 28.92 -0.74
N GLU A 263 13.75 28.82 0.54
CA GLU A 263 14.65 28.99 1.69
C GLU A 263 15.74 27.91 1.73
N THR A 264 15.36 26.66 1.54
CA THR A 264 16.29 25.53 1.50
C THR A 264 17.24 25.61 0.29
N LEU A 265 16.79 26.19 -0.82
CA LEU A 265 17.64 26.44 -1.98
C LEU A 265 18.68 27.53 -1.70
N ILE A 266 18.27 28.60 -1.01
CA ILE A 266 19.17 29.69 -0.58
C ILE A 266 20.21 29.15 0.42
N GLU A 267 19.81 28.32 1.37
CA GLU A 267 20.74 27.70 2.33
C GLU A 267 21.80 26.83 1.65
N MET A 268 21.41 26.02 0.65
CA MET A 268 22.38 25.26 -0.16
C MET A 268 23.34 26.17 -0.93
N PHE A 269 22.83 27.27 -1.48
CA PHE A 269 23.66 28.25 -2.19
C PHE A 269 24.68 28.90 -1.24
N GLU A 270 24.26 29.30 -0.03
CA GLU A 270 25.13 29.90 0.97
C GLU A 270 26.23 28.94 1.45
N GLN A 271 25.89 27.66 1.67
CA GLN A 271 26.86 26.61 1.98
C GLN A 271 27.88 26.44 0.84
N ASP A 272 27.39 26.31 -0.39
CA ASP A 272 28.25 26.14 -1.57
C ASP A 272 29.14 27.37 -1.86
N VAL A 273 28.76 28.57 -1.42
CA VAL A 273 29.57 29.80 -1.49
C VAL A 273 30.58 29.86 -0.36
N ALA A 274 30.23 29.42 0.85
CA ALA A 274 31.14 29.34 1.98
C ALA A 274 32.28 28.34 1.73
N ASP A 275 31.95 27.23 1.07
CA ASP A 275 32.88 26.16 0.71
C ASP A 275 33.58 26.40 -0.65
N ALA A 276 33.30 27.54 -1.32
CA ALA A 276 33.89 27.84 -2.61
C ALA A 276 35.40 28.11 -2.52
N GLY A 277 36.20 27.08 -2.80
CA GLY A 277 37.64 27.18 -3.02
C GLY A 277 38.02 28.00 -4.27
N PRO A 278 39.33 28.16 -4.56
CA PRO A 278 39.79 28.93 -5.71
C PRO A 278 39.26 28.33 -7.02
N ALA A 279 38.74 29.19 -7.90
CA ALA A 279 38.14 28.81 -9.18
C ALA A 279 39.21 28.45 -10.23
N GLU A 280 39.97 27.39 -9.97
CA GLU A 280 40.98 26.86 -10.87
C GLU A 280 40.32 25.83 -11.80
N LEU A 281 40.31 26.14 -13.11
CA LEU A 281 39.79 25.27 -14.15
C LEU A 281 40.96 24.73 -14.98
N TYR A 282 40.90 23.45 -15.33
CA TYR A 282 41.87 22.85 -16.25
C TYR A 282 41.68 23.33 -17.70
N PHE A 283 40.45 23.62 -18.09
CA PHE A 283 40.09 23.99 -19.46
C PHE A 283 39.90 25.51 -19.55
N GLU A 284 40.74 26.17 -20.35
CA GLU A 284 40.62 27.60 -20.64
C GLU A 284 39.86 27.86 -21.95
N ASP A 285 39.94 26.95 -22.93
CA ASP A 285 39.26 27.06 -24.23
C ASP A 285 38.21 25.94 -24.41
N PRO A 286 36.94 26.26 -24.75
CA PRO A 286 35.92 25.24 -25.07
C PRO A 286 36.31 24.26 -26.18
N PHE A 287 37.20 24.63 -27.11
CA PHE A 287 37.66 23.70 -28.14
C PHE A 287 38.46 22.51 -27.58
N ASP A 288 39.10 22.66 -26.41
CA ASP A 288 39.80 21.57 -25.75
C ASP A 288 38.86 20.44 -25.33
N LEU A 289 37.65 20.80 -24.88
CA LEU A 289 36.63 19.84 -24.51
C LEU A 289 36.10 19.07 -25.74
N ILE A 290 35.89 19.77 -26.86
CA ILE A 290 35.50 19.15 -28.13
C ILE A 290 36.58 18.18 -28.61
N ARG A 291 37.86 18.53 -28.43
CA ARG A 291 38.96 17.63 -28.76
C ARG A 291 38.91 16.37 -27.90
N ILE A 292 38.64 16.49 -26.60
CA ILE A 292 38.49 15.31 -25.72
C ILE A 292 37.31 14.46 -26.15
N PHE A 293 36.15 15.05 -26.43
CA PHE A 293 35.00 14.30 -26.95
C PHE A 293 35.32 13.56 -28.23
N ARG A 294 35.96 14.20 -29.20
CA ARG A 294 36.42 13.51 -30.42
C ARG A 294 37.38 12.38 -30.11
N THR A 295 38.31 12.56 -29.16
CA THR A 295 39.20 11.46 -28.76
C THR A 295 38.43 10.30 -28.12
N MET A 296 37.45 10.58 -27.25
CA MET A 296 36.59 9.55 -26.66
C MET A 296 35.72 8.86 -27.72
N GLU A 297 35.18 9.61 -28.68
CA GLU A 297 34.44 9.05 -29.83
C GLU A 297 35.33 8.11 -30.65
N THR A 298 36.57 8.51 -30.96
CA THR A 298 37.51 7.65 -31.68
C THR A 298 37.93 6.43 -30.86
N GLN A 299 38.11 6.56 -29.54
CA GLN A 299 38.40 5.42 -28.66
C GLN A 299 37.23 4.45 -28.59
N ASN A 300 36.01 4.95 -28.45
CA ASN A 300 34.79 4.14 -28.46
C ASN A 300 34.58 3.45 -29.81
N LEU A 301 34.84 4.16 -30.92
CA LEU A 301 34.80 3.58 -32.26
C LEU A 301 35.85 2.49 -32.43
N ASN A 302 37.08 2.72 -31.98
CA ASN A 302 38.14 1.71 -32.03
C ASN A 302 37.78 0.49 -31.17
N ALA A 303 37.25 0.69 -29.97
CA ALA A 303 36.77 -0.39 -29.11
C ALA A 303 35.66 -1.19 -29.79
N LEU A 304 34.71 -0.52 -30.46
CA LEU A 304 33.65 -1.17 -31.21
C LEU A 304 34.19 -1.98 -32.39
N ILE A 305 35.15 -1.45 -33.15
CA ILE A 305 35.82 -2.16 -34.23
C ILE A 305 36.58 -3.38 -33.69
N HIS A 306 37.24 -3.26 -32.54
CA HIS A 306 37.90 -4.40 -31.90
C HIS A 306 36.90 -5.47 -31.50
N LEU A 307 35.76 -5.10 -30.89
CA LEU A 307 34.68 -6.04 -30.57
C LEU A 307 34.15 -6.74 -31.81
N ASP A 308 33.93 -5.99 -32.89
CA ASP A 308 33.49 -6.54 -34.17
C ASP A 308 34.53 -7.52 -34.75
N SER A 309 35.83 -7.21 -34.64
CA SER A 309 36.90 -8.10 -35.10
C SER A 309 36.98 -9.42 -34.33
N PHE A 310 36.48 -9.48 -33.09
CA PHE A 310 36.42 -10.70 -32.30
C PHE A 310 35.20 -11.58 -32.60
N THR A 311 34.19 -11.06 -33.29
CA THR A 311 32.97 -11.82 -33.60
C THR A 311 33.27 -13.10 -34.37
N ALA A 312 33.97 -13.00 -35.51
CA ALA A 312 34.33 -14.15 -36.33
C ALA A 312 35.23 -15.18 -35.59
N PRO A 313 36.32 -14.80 -34.89
CA PRO A 313 37.08 -15.74 -34.07
C PRO A 313 36.26 -16.43 -32.97
N ILE A 314 35.31 -15.72 -32.34
CA ILE A 314 34.43 -16.30 -31.32
C ILE A 314 33.47 -17.31 -31.96
N GLU A 315 32.90 -17.00 -33.12
CA GLU A 315 32.04 -17.92 -33.87
C GLU A 315 32.81 -19.19 -34.29
N ASP A 316 34.02 -19.04 -34.82
CA ASP A 316 34.91 -20.16 -35.16
C ASP A 316 35.27 -20.99 -33.91
N MET A 317 35.56 -20.34 -32.79
CA MET A 317 35.82 -21.03 -31.52
C MET A 317 34.58 -21.81 -31.06
N ILE A 318 33.38 -21.23 -31.12
CA ILE A 318 32.13 -21.90 -30.76
C ILE A 318 31.90 -23.12 -31.68
N ALA A 319 32.13 -22.98 -32.98
CA ALA A 319 31.98 -24.07 -33.93
C ALA A 319 32.99 -25.20 -33.66
N THR A 320 34.25 -24.89 -33.40
CA THR A 320 35.26 -25.90 -33.04
C THR A 320 34.93 -26.60 -31.73
N ILE A 321 34.48 -25.87 -30.70
CA ILE A 321 34.01 -26.45 -29.44
C ILE A 321 32.87 -27.43 -29.71
N ALA A 322 31.85 -27.05 -30.48
CA ALA A 322 30.72 -27.94 -30.80
C ALA A 322 31.16 -29.21 -31.53
N VAL A 323 32.09 -29.10 -32.49
CA VAL A 323 32.65 -30.26 -33.19
C VAL A 323 33.43 -31.17 -32.24
N THR A 324 34.29 -30.60 -31.38
CA THR A 324 35.06 -31.38 -30.40
C THR A 324 34.15 -32.06 -29.37
N GLU A 325 33.07 -31.43 -28.94
CA GLU A 325 32.10 -32.02 -28.03
C GLU A 325 31.44 -33.26 -28.65
N ILE A 326 31.09 -33.19 -29.94
CA ILE A 326 30.54 -34.34 -30.67
C ILE A 326 31.58 -35.46 -30.77
N GLN A 327 32.86 -35.15 -31.05
CA GLN A 327 33.94 -36.14 -31.11
C GLN A 327 34.15 -36.82 -29.76
N ILE A 328 34.21 -36.05 -28.67
CA ILE A 328 34.36 -36.58 -27.30
C ILE A 328 33.18 -37.50 -26.95
N LYS A 329 31.94 -37.11 -27.30
CA LYS A 329 30.77 -37.96 -27.09
C LYS A 329 30.88 -39.28 -27.85
N GLN A 330 31.32 -39.25 -29.11
CA GLN A 330 31.55 -40.47 -29.89
C GLN A 330 32.64 -41.37 -29.29
N GLU A 331 33.72 -40.80 -28.77
CA GLU A 331 34.76 -41.57 -28.07
C GLU A 331 34.24 -42.20 -26.77
N ILE A 332 33.44 -41.47 -25.99
CA ILE A 332 32.79 -41.98 -24.79
C ILE A 332 31.84 -43.14 -25.14
N ASP A 333 31.02 -42.99 -26.18
CA ASP A 333 30.13 -44.05 -26.66
C ASP A 333 30.93 -45.28 -27.14
N GLY A 334 32.06 -45.05 -27.81
CA GLY A 334 33.01 -46.10 -28.18
C GLY A 334 33.54 -46.85 -26.97
N ILE A 335 34.06 -46.15 -25.96
CA ILE A 335 34.61 -46.74 -24.74
C ILE A 335 33.54 -47.50 -23.96
N THR A 336 32.36 -46.94 -23.79
CA THR A 336 31.26 -47.61 -23.07
C THR A 336 30.81 -48.89 -23.79
N SER A 337 30.76 -48.89 -25.12
CA SER A 337 30.48 -50.11 -25.89
C SER A 337 31.55 -51.20 -25.66
N VAL A 338 32.84 -50.82 -25.62
CA VAL A 338 33.94 -51.75 -25.34
C VAL A 338 33.83 -52.30 -23.92
N ILE A 339 33.57 -51.45 -22.92
CA ILE A 339 33.38 -51.88 -21.53
C ILE A 339 32.26 -52.91 -21.44
N SER A 340 31.09 -52.63 -22.01
CA SER A 340 29.96 -53.56 -21.99
C SER A 340 30.27 -54.90 -22.69
N SER A 341 31.08 -54.88 -23.75
CA SER A 341 31.53 -56.09 -24.44
C SER A 341 32.48 -56.93 -23.58
N LEU A 342 33.38 -56.26 -22.84
CA LEU A 342 34.33 -56.90 -21.94
C LEU A 342 33.62 -57.48 -20.72
N GLU A 343 32.69 -56.76 -20.09
CA GLU A 343 31.86 -57.26 -18.99
C GLU A 343 31.11 -58.53 -19.40
N ASN A 344 30.50 -58.52 -20.59
CA ASN A 344 29.84 -59.71 -21.14
C ASN A 344 30.82 -60.87 -21.39
N SER A 345 32.06 -60.58 -21.81
CA SER A 345 33.09 -61.61 -22.01
C SER A 345 33.55 -62.22 -20.68
N ILE A 346 33.69 -61.39 -19.64
CA ILE A 346 34.06 -61.80 -18.29
C ILE A 346 32.95 -62.68 -17.71
N ALA A 347 31.69 -62.24 -17.76
CA ALA A 347 30.55 -63.03 -17.26
C ALA A 347 30.46 -64.41 -17.94
N LYS A 348 30.71 -64.48 -19.26
CA LYS A 348 30.78 -65.77 -19.99
C LYS A 348 31.95 -66.63 -19.54
N ALA A 349 33.11 -66.03 -19.32
CA ALA A 349 34.30 -66.75 -18.85
C ALA A 349 34.11 -67.29 -17.42
N GLU A 350 33.52 -66.50 -16.52
CA GLU A 350 33.21 -66.90 -15.15
C GLU A 350 32.16 -68.02 -15.11
N SER A 351 31.07 -67.91 -15.88
CA SER A 351 30.09 -68.99 -16.01
C SER A 351 30.71 -70.29 -16.54
N ARG A 352 31.61 -70.17 -17.53
CA ARG A 352 32.37 -71.32 -18.04
C ARG A 352 33.30 -71.90 -16.98
N ALA A 353 34.01 -71.06 -16.23
CA ALA A 353 34.90 -71.51 -15.17
C ALA A 353 34.12 -72.27 -14.09
N ALA A 354 32.98 -71.74 -13.64
CA ALA A 354 32.09 -72.40 -12.70
C ALA A 354 31.63 -73.77 -13.22
N SER A 355 31.19 -73.87 -14.49
CA SER A 355 30.76 -75.15 -15.07
C SER A 355 31.88 -76.19 -15.14
N LEU A 356 33.12 -75.76 -15.41
CA LEU A 356 34.27 -76.65 -15.46
C LEU A 356 34.70 -77.08 -14.06
N GLU A 357 34.60 -76.19 -13.08
CA GLU A 357 34.87 -76.51 -11.68
C GLU A 357 33.86 -77.53 -11.14
N GLU A 358 32.57 -77.35 -11.41
CA GLU A 358 31.53 -78.32 -11.08
C GLU A 358 31.82 -79.69 -11.72
N TYR A 359 32.19 -79.70 -13.01
CA TYR A 359 32.55 -80.92 -13.72
C TYR A 359 33.80 -81.60 -13.15
N ALA A 360 34.84 -80.83 -12.82
CA ALA A 360 36.05 -81.34 -12.20
C ALA A 360 35.76 -81.92 -10.81
N ASN A 361 34.94 -81.23 -10.01
CA ASN A 361 34.51 -81.69 -8.70
C ASN A 361 33.69 -82.98 -8.79
N TYR A 362 32.79 -83.10 -9.77
CA TYR A 362 32.06 -84.33 -10.05
C TYR A 362 33.02 -85.50 -10.37
N LEU A 363 33.98 -85.28 -11.27
CA LEU A 363 34.96 -86.31 -11.61
C LEU A 363 35.78 -86.74 -10.39
N LEU A 364 36.31 -85.80 -9.61
CA LEU A 364 37.19 -86.09 -8.47
C LEU A 364 36.43 -86.73 -7.31
N ARG A 365 35.27 -86.20 -6.94
CA ARG A 365 34.52 -86.64 -5.75
C ARG A 365 33.72 -87.91 -5.98
N ASP A 366 33.19 -88.12 -7.19
CA ASP A 366 32.32 -89.24 -7.46
C ASP A 366 33.07 -90.33 -8.24
N VAL A 367 33.50 -90.02 -9.46
CA VAL A 367 34.03 -91.03 -10.39
C VAL A 367 35.39 -91.57 -9.92
N PHE A 368 36.37 -90.71 -9.68
CA PHE A 368 37.70 -91.15 -9.24
C PHE A 368 37.68 -91.74 -7.82
N ARG A 369 36.91 -91.13 -6.91
CA ARG A 369 36.79 -91.65 -5.54
C ARG A 369 36.16 -93.05 -5.52
N SER A 370 35.14 -93.30 -6.33
CA SER A 370 34.54 -94.64 -6.41
C SER A 370 35.49 -95.66 -7.06
N LEU A 371 36.26 -95.26 -8.08
CA LEU A 371 37.24 -96.14 -8.73
C LEU A 371 38.44 -96.50 -7.84
N VAL A 372 38.92 -95.57 -7.01
CA VAL A 372 40.14 -95.77 -6.22
C VAL A 372 39.84 -96.17 -4.76
N CYS A 373 38.73 -95.69 -4.21
CA CYS A 373 38.37 -95.87 -2.79
C CYS A 373 37.05 -96.63 -2.60
N SER A 374 36.58 -97.39 -3.58
CA SER A 374 35.49 -98.35 -3.33
C SER A 374 35.94 -99.42 -2.33
N GLU A 375 34.98 -99.95 -1.58
CA GLU A 375 35.20 -101.02 -0.61
C GLU A 375 35.89 -102.22 -1.27
N GLU A 376 35.47 -102.56 -2.49
CA GLU A 376 36.00 -103.67 -3.29
C GLU A 376 37.47 -103.47 -3.68
N VAL A 377 37.86 -102.26 -4.11
CA VAL A 377 39.25 -101.96 -4.50
C VAL A 377 40.16 -101.88 -3.29
N LEU A 378 39.65 -101.37 -2.16
CA LEU A 378 40.39 -101.37 -0.90
C LEU A 378 40.59 -102.80 -0.37
N TYR A 379 39.55 -103.65 -0.40
CA TYR A 379 39.70 -105.06 -0.04
C TYR A 379 40.71 -105.77 -0.93
N LEU A 380 40.63 -105.57 -2.25
CA LEU A 380 41.59 -106.15 -3.19
C LEU A 380 43.02 -105.72 -2.87
N ARG A 381 43.24 -104.43 -2.55
CA ARG A 381 44.56 -103.93 -2.16
C ARG A 381 45.09 -104.62 -0.90
N VAL A 382 44.24 -104.76 0.13
CA VAL A 382 44.62 -105.45 1.39
C VAL A 382 44.94 -106.92 1.12
N PHE A 383 44.16 -107.62 0.30
CA PHE A 383 44.43 -109.02 -0.03
C PHE A 383 45.72 -109.20 -0.85
N ILE A 384 45.99 -108.30 -1.81
CA ILE A 384 47.24 -108.32 -2.57
C ILE A 384 48.44 -108.07 -1.64
N GLU A 385 48.31 -107.16 -0.69
CA GLU A 385 49.37 -106.88 0.29
C GLU A 385 49.63 -108.10 1.20
N ASP A 386 48.58 -108.71 1.77
CA ASP A 386 48.68 -109.90 2.62
C ASP A 386 49.29 -111.11 1.89
N THR A 387 48.86 -111.35 0.64
CA THR A 387 49.42 -112.44 -0.19
C THR A 387 50.86 -112.16 -0.60
N TYR A 388 51.22 -110.91 -0.88
CA TYR A 388 52.60 -110.53 -1.19
C TYR A 388 53.51 -110.73 0.02
N GLU A 389 53.09 -110.29 1.21
CA GLU A 389 53.83 -110.48 2.46
C GLU A 389 54.02 -111.96 2.81
N SER A 390 52.99 -112.78 2.59
CA SER A 390 53.02 -114.21 2.88
C SER A 390 53.90 -115.02 1.90
N CYS A 391 53.87 -114.69 0.61
CA CYS A 391 54.51 -115.51 -0.43
C CYS A 391 55.88 -114.99 -0.90
N VAL A 392 56.13 -113.69 -0.83
CA VAL A 392 57.36 -113.06 -1.35
C VAL A 392 58.23 -112.52 -0.21
N GLY A 393 57.65 -111.70 0.68
CA GLY A 393 58.35 -111.08 1.81
C GLY A 393 57.74 -109.73 2.22
N PRO A 394 58.20 -109.11 3.33
CA PRO A 394 57.64 -107.86 3.85
C PRO A 394 57.70 -106.72 2.83
N ASN A 395 56.63 -105.93 2.74
CA ASN A 395 56.52 -104.83 1.78
C ASN A 395 57.25 -103.55 2.25
N ASP A 396 58.57 -103.63 2.40
CA ASP A 396 59.39 -102.50 2.90
C ASP A 396 59.45 -101.29 1.95
N ALA A 397 59.01 -101.45 0.70
CA ALA A 397 59.16 -100.47 -0.38
C ALA A 397 57.85 -99.78 -0.80
N ASN A 398 56.72 -100.00 -0.11
CA ASN A 398 55.40 -99.45 -0.46
C ASN A 398 55.07 -99.66 -1.96
N LEU A 399 55.22 -100.88 -2.45
CA LEU A 399 54.98 -101.20 -3.85
C LEU A 399 53.51 -100.97 -4.23
N ASP A 400 53.28 -100.51 -5.47
CA ASP A 400 51.93 -100.37 -6.02
C ASP A 400 51.22 -101.73 -6.13
N SER A 401 49.89 -101.75 -5.97
CA SER A 401 49.07 -102.98 -6.02
C SER A 401 49.31 -103.79 -7.29
N PHE A 402 49.48 -103.12 -8.43
CA PHE A 402 49.80 -103.79 -9.70
C PHE A 402 51.19 -104.44 -9.68
N SER A 403 52.17 -103.75 -9.08
CA SER A 403 53.53 -104.26 -8.98
C SER A 403 53.60 -105.48 -8.05
N MET A 404 52.91 -105.42 -6.90
CA MET A 404 52.79 -106.56 -5.98
C MET A 404 52.14 -107.77 -6.67
N MET A 405 51.03 -107.55 -7.39
CA MET A 405 50.34 -108.61 -8.13
C MET A 405 51.23 -109.29 -9.18
N LYS A 406 52.05 -108.51 -9.91
CA LYS A 406 52.99 -109.05 -10.91
C LYS A 406 54.11 -109.89 -10.29
N TRP A 407 54.55 -109.54 -9.08
CA TRP A 407 55.51 -110.37 -8.35
C TRP A 407 54.89 -111.66 -7.84
N ILE A 408 53.66 -111.59 -7.30
CA ILE A 408 52.90 -112.79 -6.93
C ILE A 408 52.73 -113.71 -8.14
N GLU A 409 52.34 -113.17 -9.30
CA GLU A 409 52.19 -113.93 -10.55
C GLU A 409 53.49 -114.63 -10.96
N ARG A 410 54.63 -113.93 -10.92
CA ARG A 410 55.94 -114.53 -11.23
C ARG A 410 56.31 -115.65 -10.28
N VAL A 411 56.10 -115.47 -8.98
CA VAL A 411 56.39 -116.51 -7.99
C VAL A 411 55.46 -117.70 -8.20
N TYR A 412 54.19 -117.46 -8.49
CA TYR A 412 53.22 -118.50 -8.82
C TYR A 412 53.62 -119.28 -10.08
N GLU A 413 54.05 -118.60 -11.15
CA GLU A 413 54.56 -119.24 -12.37
C GLU A 413 55.82 -120.05 -12.11
N ASP A 414 56.78 -119.54 -11.34
CA ASP A 414 58.01 -120.27 -11.00
C ASP A 414 57.70 -121.54 -10.18
N LEU A 415 56.80 -121.44 -9.19
CA LEU A 415 56.35 -122.59 -8.41
C LEU A 415 55.61 -123.63 -9.29
N ASN A 416 54.80 -123.19 -10.26
CA ASN A 416 54.15 -124.10 -11.20
C ASN A 416 55.15 -124.80 -12.13
N LEU A 417 56.16 -124.08 -12.64
CA LEU A 417 57.24 -124.68 -13.43
C LEU A 417 58.00 -125.72 -12.60
N GLN A 418 58.25 -125.44 -11.32
CA GLN A 418 58.85 -126.41 -10.41
C GLN A 418 57.95 -127.64 -10.22
N LEU A 419 56.64 -127.46 -10.04
CA LEU A 419 55.66 -128.55 -9.94
C LEU A 419 55.63 -129.43 -11.20
N ASP A 420 55.65 -128.84 -12.39
CA ASP A 420 55.62 -129.58 -13.67
C ASP A 420 56.87 -130.44 -13.89
N ASN A 421 58.00 -130.08 -13.30
CA ASN A 421 59.25 -130.84 -13.38
C ASN A 421 59.30 -132.04 -12.40
N LEU A 422 58.36 -132.16 -11.46
CA LEU A 422 58.36 -133.25 -10.49
C LEU A 422 57.73 -134.56 -11.03
N PRO A 423 58.24 -135.74 -10.63
CA PRO A 423 57.61 -137.02 -10.93
C PRO A 423 56.18 -137.09 -10.39
N ARG A 424 55.24 -137.55 -11.22
CA ARG A 424 53.80 -137.64 -10.91
C ARG A 424 53.47 -138.45 -9.65
N GLU A 425 54.34 -139.36 -9.25
CA GLU A 425 54.16 -140.18 -8.04
C GLU A 425 54.34 -139.37 -6.76
N ILE A 426 55.36 -138.51 -6.72
CA ILE A 426 55.66 -137.63 -5.58
C ILE A 426 54.58 -136.56 -5.47
N VAL A 427 54.14 -136.02 -6.61
CA VAL A 427 53.04 -135.04 -6.65
C VAL A 427 51.76 -135.64 -6.05
N ARG A 428 51.38 -136.88 -6.40
CA ARG A 428 50.18 -137.52 -5.82
C ARG A 428 50.30 -137.80 -4.32
N THR A 429 51.49 -138.10 -3.80
CA THR A 429 51.68 -138.27 -2.36
C THR A 429 51.57 -136.94 -1.63
N CYS A 430 52.21 -135.90 -2.16
CA CYS A 430 52.12 -134.54 -1.61
C CYS A 430 50.71 -133.96 -1.72
N GLU A 431 49.98 -134.19 -2.82
CA GLU A 431 48.57 -133.81 -2.96
C GLU A 431 47.72 -134.49 -1.88
N ARG A 432 47.90 -135.79 -1.65
CA ARG A 432 47.14 -136.51 -0.61
C ARG A 432 47.46 -135.99 0.79
N GLU A 433 48.73 -135.71 1.08
CA GLU A 433 49.14 -135.13 2.36
C GLU A 433 48.66 -133.69 2.52
N GLY A 434 48.72 -132.89 1.46
CA GLY A 434 48.20 -131.52 1.38
C GLY A 434 46.69 -131.50 1.62
N PHE A 435 45.91 -132.31 0.90
CA PHE A 435 44.47 -132.46 1.16
C PHE A 435 44.17 -132.91 2.59
N GLN A 436 45.00 -133.77 3.18
CA GLN A 436 44.84 -134.16 4.58
C GLN A 436 45.17 -133.01 5.54
N GLN A 437 46.20 -132.21 5.27
CA GLN A 437 46.56 -131.03 6.06
C GLN A 437 45.53 -129.93 5.94
N GLU A 438 45.04 -129.63 4.74
CA GLU A 438 43.94 -128.69 4.51
C GLU A 438 42.66 -129.16 5.18
N MET A 439 42.30 -130.44 5.08
CA MET A 439 41.15 -130.99 5.79
C MET A 439 41.31 -130.91 7.32
N LYS A 440 42.53 -131.07 7.85
CA LYS A 440 42.80 -130.86 9.28
C LYS A 440 42.68 -129.37 9.63
N ALA A 441 43.29 -128.48 8.86
CA ALA A 441 43.23 -127.03 9.09
C ALA A 441 41.81 -126.49 8.99
N LEU A 442 41.00 -127.00 8.05
CA LEU A 442 39.59 -126.64 7.90
C LEU A 442 38.78 -127.12 9.10
N ARG A 443 39.01 -128.36 9.57
CA ARG A 443 38.39 -128.85 10.81
C ARG A 443 38.81 -128.05 12.04
N ASP A 444 40.09 -127.72 12.14
CA ASP A 444 40.62 -126.91 13.24
C ASP A 444 40.06 -125.48 13.19
N ALA A 445 39.87 -124.91 12.00
CA ALA A 445 39.22 -123.62 11.80
C ALA A 445 37.73 -123.68 12.15
N GLU A 446 36.99 -124.71 11.73
CA GLU A 446 35.60 -124.94 12.13
C GLU A 446 35.46 -125.16 13.64
N ASP A 447 36.38 -125.90 14.25
CA ASP A 447 36.38 -126.10 15.69
C ASP A 447 36.77 -124.82 16.43
N ALA A 448 37.67 -124.00 15.85
CA ALA A 448 37.99 -122.67 16.36
C ALA A 448 36.78 -121.75 16.25
N THR A 449 36.07 -121.68 15.11
CA THR A 449 34.85 -120.86 14.98
C THR A 449 33.78 -121.31 15.95
N ARG A 450 33.54 -122.62 16.10
CA ARG A 450 32.64 -123.18 17.11
C ARG A 450 33.06 -122.80 18.54
N LYS A 451 34.37 -122.88 18.85
CA LYS A 451 34.92 -122.46 20.16
C LYS A 451 34.80 -120.94 20.37
N PHE A 452 35.00 -120.13 19.35
CA PHE A 452 34.83 -118.67 19.40
C PHE A 452 33.36 -118.31 19.60
N GLU A 453 32.44 -118.92 18.86
CA GLU A 453 31.00 -118.76 19.08
C GLU A 453 30.60 -119.20 20.48
N LEU A 454 31.11 -120.33 20.97
CA LEU A 454 30.89 -120.79 22.34
C LEU A 454 31.45 -119.79 23.36
N MET A 455 32.65 -119.27 23.14
CA MET A 455 33.27 -118.23 23.97
C MET A 455 32.41 -116.97 23.99
N HIS A 456 31.93 -116.49 22.85
CA HIS A 456 31.02 -115.35 22.78
C HIS A 456 29.72 -115.62 23.54
N ARG A 457 29.12 -116.81 23.40
CA ARG A 457 27.93 -117.20 24.16
C ARG A 457 28.18 -117.28 25.66
N LEU A 458 29.33 -117.81 26.09
CA LEU A 458 29.74 -117.89 27.49
C LEU A 458 30.07 -116.51 28.06
N LEU A 459 30.73 -115.65 27.29
CA LEU A 459 30.97 -114.25 27.66
C LEU A 459 29.65 -113.50 27.78
N ASP A 460 28.70 -113.72 26.89
CA ASP A 460 27.37 -113.12 27.00
C ASP A 460 26.60 -113.67 28.21
N ALA A 461 26.75 -114.96 28.54
CA ALA A 461 26.17 -115.54 29.75
C ALA A 461 26.82 -115.00 31.03
N LEU A 462 28.15 -114.85 31.06
CA LEU A 462 28.89 -114.23 32.15
C LEU A 462 28.53 -112.77 32.30
N LYS A 463 28.44 -112.01 31.20
CA LYS A 463 27.92 -110.64 31.19
C LYS A 463 26.51 -110.60 31.78
N ARG A 464 25.61 -111.50 31.38
CA ARG A 464 24.26 -111.60 31.97
C ARG A 464 24.23 -111.99 33.46
N ILE A 465 25.20 -112.77 33.95
CA ILE A 465 25.29 -113.17 35.38
C ILE A 465 25.93 -112.06 36.23
N LEU A 466 26.95 -111.38 35.68
CA LEU A 466 27.63 -110.24 36.31
C LEU A 466 26.80 -108.96 36.23
N GLU A 467 25.87 -108.86 35.28
CA GLU A 467 24.84 -107.85 35.26
C GLU A 467 23.94 -108.02 36.49
N PRO A 468 23.84 -107.00 37.37
CA PRO A 468 23.01 -107.08 38.56
C PRO A 468 21.55 -107.34 38.15
N PRO A 469 20.79 -108.20 38.86
CA PRO A 469 19.45 -108.59 38.45
C PRO A 469 18.60 -107.34 38.23
N ALA A 470 18.06 -107.21 37.01
CA ALA A 470 17.27 -106.06 36.59
C ALA A 470 16.17 -105.78 37.63
N LYS A 471 16.24 -104.60 38.27
CA LYS A 471 15.24 -104.16 39.26
C LYS A 471 13.88 -104.07 38.55
N LYS A 472 13.00 -105.05 38.76
CA LYS A 472 11.62 -105.05 38.25
C LYS A 472 10.85 -103.89 38.88
N LYS A 473 10.83 -102.72 38.24
CA LYS A 473 9.86 -101.66 38.54
C LYS A 473 8.54 -102.05 37.88
N ARG A 474 7.45 -102.11 38.65
CA ARG A 474 6.10 -102.27 38.07
C ARG A 474 5.84 -101.10 37.10
N PRO A 475 5.41 -101.35 35.86
CA PRO A 475 5.12 -100.27 34.91
C PRO A 475 3.94 -99.42 35.44
N VAL A 476 4.17 -98.11 35.58
CA VAL A 476 3.12 -97.15 35.93
C VAL A 476 2.28 -96.92 34.68
N ILE A 477 0.98 -97.25 34.74
CA ILE A 477 0.02 -97.01 33.67
C ILE A 477 -0.17 -95.49 33.52
N ARG A 478 0.32 -94.90 32.42
CA ARG A 478 0.01 -93.52 32.06
C ARG A 478 -1.43 -93.45 31.54
N ARG A 479 -2.30 -92.67 32.19
CA ARG A 479 -3.65 -92.36 31.71
C ARG A 479 -3.59 -91.03 30.95
N SER A 480 -4.00 -91.07 29.68
CA SER A 480 -3.93 -90.03 28.62
C SER A 480 -2.65 -90.02 27.75
N ALA A 481 -2.87 -89.85 26.44
CA ALA A 481 -1.84 -89.79 25.41
C ALA A 481 -1.42 -88.32 25.21
N PRO A 482 -0.13 -87.96 25.40
CA PRO A 482 0.33 -86.63 25.04
C PRO A 482 0.41 -86.52 23.51
N ILE A 483 -0.14 -85.42 23.03
CA ILE A 483 -0.23 -84.99 21.64
C ILE A 483 1.15 -85.02 20.98
N THR A 484 1.25 -85.66 19.82
CA THR A 484 2.46 -85.61 18.98
C THR A 484 2.67 -84.18 18.48
N LEU A 485 3.67 -83.48 19.02
CA LEU A 485 4.18 -82.27 18.39
C LEU A 485 4.82 -82.69 17.06
N LYS A 486 4.14 -82.37 15.96
CA LYS A 486 4.73 -82.42 14.61
C LYS A 486 5.99 -81.56 14.62
N THR A 487 7.14 -82.16 14.31
CA THR A 487 8.36 -81.42 14.01
C THR A 487 8.04 -80.40 12.92
N ARG A 488 8.08 -79.12 13.28
CA ARG A 488 7.94 -77.99 12.35
C ARG A 488 9.08 -78.08 11.32
N PRO A 489 8.85 -77.86 10.02
CA PRO A 489 9.95 -77.69 9.08
C PRO A 489 10.81 -76.50 9.54
N MET A 490 12.13 -76.63 9.44
CA MET A 490 13.08 -75.54 9.74
C MET A 490 12.62 -74.25 9.06
N SER A 491 12.49 -73.21 9.89
CA SER A 491 12.12 -71.87 9.48
C SER A 491 13.20 -71.21 8.62
N ARG A 492 12.72 -70.35 7.73
CA ARG A 492 13.42 -69.46 6.80
C ARG A 492 14.74 -68.91 7.36
N LEU A 493 15.75 -68.86 6.48
CA LEU A 493 17.00 -68.12 6.63
C LEU A 493 16.71 -66.71 7.18
N LEU A 494 17.22 -66.41 8.37
CA LEU A 494 17.26 -65.05 8.92
C LEU A 494 18.27 -64.25 8.10
N LYS A 495 17.83 -63.12 7.53
CA LYS A 495 18.74 -62.13 6.97
C LYS A 495 19.32 -61.29 8.12
N PRO A 496 20.57 -60.81 8.00
CA PRO A 496 21.15 -59.91 8.99
C PRO A 496 20.28 -58.67 9.17
N THR A 497 20.06 -58.29 10.42
CA THR A 497 19.42 -57.03 10.80
C THR A 497 20.35 -55.86 10.42
N ASP A 498 19.82 -54.68 10.12
CA ASP A 498 20.64 -53.56 9.59
C ASP A 498 21.81 -53.17 10.51
N GLU A 499 21.66 -53.34 11.82
CA GLU A 499 22.72 -53.10 12.81
C GLU A 499 23.82 -54.18 12.77
N GLU A 500 23.41 -55.44 12.60
CA GLU A 500 24.32 -56.60 12.46
C GLU A 500 25.11 -56.52 11.15
N ALA A 501 24.45 -56.09 10.06
CA ALA A 501 25.10 -55.88 8.77
C ALA A 501 26.16 -54.78 8.84
N GLN A 502 25.87 -53.67 9.54
CA GLN A 502 26.82 -52.59 9.73
C GLN A 502 28.04 -53.06 10.52
N TYR A 503 27.83 -53.70 11.68
CA TYR A 503 28.94 -54.20 12.49
C TYR A 503 29.83 -55.18 11.72
N LEU A 504 29.21 -56.13 11.01
CA LEU A 504 29.93 -57.09 10.19
C LEU A 504 30.73 -56.43 9.06
N THR A 505 30.20 -55.38 8.42
CA THR A 505 30.95 -54.64 7.38
C THR A 505 32.12 -53.83 7.92
N PHE A 506 32.06 -53.38 9.18
CA PHE A 506 33.09 -52.50 9.75
C PHE A 506 34.19 -53.25 10.53
N PHE A 507 33.84 -54.34 11.22
CA PHE A 507 34.74 -54.99 12.17
C PHE A 507 35.12 -56.44 11.83
N THR A 508 34.56 -57.00 10.75
CA THR A 508 34.90 -58.35 10.29
C THR A 508 35.11 -58.39 8.77
N ASP A 509 35.74 -59.45 8.27
CA ASP A 509 35.93 -59.67 6.83
C ASP A 509 34.66 -60.19 6.13
N TYR A 510 33.47 -59.93 6.68
CA TYR A 510 32.19 -60.41 6.15
C TYR A 510 31.87 -59.77 4.81
N CYS A 511 31.69 -60.58 3.77
CA CYS A 511 31.25 -60.16 2.45
C CYS A 511 29.76 -60.47 2.23
N ARG A 512 29.04 -59.59 1.53
CA ARG A 512 27.60 -59.75 1.23
C ARG A 512 27.22 -61.04 0.45
N HIS A 513 28.21 -61.73 -0.10
CA HIS A 513 28.04 -63.00 -0.83
C HIS A 513 28.18 -64.23 0.09
N ASP A 514 28.60 -64.05 1.35
CA ASP A 514 28.71 -65.12 2.32
C ASP A 514 27.38 -65.36 3.06
N ASP A 515 27.00 -66.63 3.20
CA ASP A 515 25.83 -67.06 3.96
C ASP A 515 26.00 -66.68 5.45
N PHE A 516 25.13 -65.80 5.94
CA PHE A 516 25.20 -65.23 7.31
C PHE A 516 25.27 -66.31 8.41
N VAL A 517 24.47 -67.38 8.28
CA VAL A 517 24.38 -68.45 9.30
C VAL A 517 25.67 -69.27 9.40
N THR A 518 26.30 -69.57 8.27
CA THR A 518 27.57 -70.32 8.23
C THR A 518 28.77 -69.43 8.58
N TYR A 519 28.68 -68.12 8.36
CA TYR A 519 29.69 -67.18 8.85
C TYR A 519 29.62 -67.01 10.38
N CYS A 520 28.41 -66.89 10.95
CA CYS A 520 28.22 -66.78 12.40
C CYS A 520 28.68 -68.01 13.17
N SER A 521 28.51 -69.23 12.63
CA SER A 521 28.98 -70.45 13.29
C SER A 521 30.50 -70.62 13.38
N LYS A 522 31.28 -69.69 12.79
CA LYS A 522 32.75 -69.67 12.90
C LYS A 522 33.21 -68.99 14.18
N PHE A 523 32.34 -68.24 14.85
CA PHE A 523 32.64 -67.62 16.14
C PHE A 523 32.31 -68.58 17.29
N PRO A 524 33.07 -68.56 18.40
CA PRO A 524 32.78 -69.36 19.59
C PRO A 524 31.37 -69.06 20.15
N ASP A 525 30.73 -70.05 20.78
CA ASP A 525 29.35 -69.94 21.33
C ASP A 525 29.16 -68.77 22.32
N ASP A 526 30.25 -68.26 22.91
CA ASP A 526 30.24 -67.12 23.83
C ASP A 526 30.23 -65.74 23.13
N PHE A 527 30.27 -65.69 21.80
CA PHE A 527 30.33 -64.45 21.02
C PHE A 527 28.94 -64.06 20.49
N ASP A 528 28.26 -63.21 21.25
CA ASP A 528 26.87 -62.83 20.98
C ASP A 528 26.78 -61.66 19.98
N LEU A 529 26.45 -61.95 18.72
CA LEU A 529 26.29 -60.97 17.64
C LEU A 529 24.92 -60.27 17.65
N THR A 530 24.00 -60.69 18.52
CA THR A 530 22.62 -60.18 18.53
C THR A 530 22.46 -58.80 19.20
N PHE A 531 23.56 -58.24 19.74
CA PHE A 531 23.60 -56.94 20.44
C PHE A 531 22.44 -56.70 21.41
N LEU A 532 21.85 -57.77 21.96
CA LEU A 532 20.88 -57.66 23.02
C LEU A 532 21.61 -57.12 24.24
N SER A 533 21.26 -55.92 24.65
CA SER A 533 21.87 -55.29 25.81
C SER A 533 21.74 -56.23 27.01
N LYS A 534 22.86 -56.60 27.64
CA LYS A 534 22.89 -57.10 29.02
C LYS A 534 22.33 -56.01 29.95
N ARG A 535 21.01 -55.93 30.00
CA ARG A 535 20.20 -55.21 30.99
C ARG A 535 19.03 -56.13 31.26
N ASP A 536 19.27 -57.09 32.16
CA ASP A 536 18.26 -57.69 33.04
C ASP A 536 18.93 -58.54 34.15
N ASP A 537 20.13 -58.15 34.60
CA ASP A 537 20.80 -58.72 35.79
C ASP A 537 21.11 -57.66 36.86
N ILE A 538 20.39 -56.52 36.87
CA ILE A 538 20.53 -55.48 37.92
C ILE A 538 19.20 -55.14 38.63
N GLU A 539 18.07 -55.72 38.24
CA GLU A 539 16.79 -55.53 38.94
C GLU A 539 16.36 -56.70 39.84
N SER A 540 17.19 -57.74 39.98
CA SER A 540 16.93 -58.88 40.88
C SER A 540 17.86 -58.96 42.11
N GLU A 541 18.73 -57.97 42.34
CA GLU A 541 19.56 -57.86 43.56
C GLU A 541 19.23 -56.65 44.46
N LYS A 542 18.24 -55.82 44.11
CA LYS A 542 17.79 -54.68 44.96
C LYS A 542 16.51 -54.93 45.77
N ALA A 543 16.03 -56.17 45.82
CA ALA A 543 14.84 -56.55 46.58
C ALA A 543 15.13 -57.48 47.78
N LEU A 544 16.40 -57.68 48.15
CA LEU A 544 16.80 -58.57 49.26
C LEU A 544 17.70 -57.93 50.33
N ASP A 545 17.98 -56.62 50.26
CA ASP A 545 18.79 -55.92 51.28
C ASP A 545 17.99 -54.97 52.19
N ASP A 546 16.68 -54.81 52.00
CA ASP A 546 15.83 -53.95 52.86
C ASP A 546 15.18 -54.68 54.05
N ALA A 547 15.71 -55.84 54.46
CA ALA A 547 15.20 -56.58 55.61
C ALA A 547 16.28 -57.29 56.44
N ALA A 548 17.44 -56.65 56.64
CA ALA A 548 18.39 -57.06 57.68
C ALA A 548 19.11 -55.85 58.29
N PHE A 549 18.54 -55.35 59.40
CA PHE A 549 19.24 -54.70 60.53
C PHE A 549 20.28 -53.61 60.20
N SER A 550 19.97 -52.32 60.33
CA SER A 550 19.79 -51.60 61.61
C SER A 550 20.87 -51.91 62.66
N GLN A 551 22.00 -51.20 62.61
CA GLN A 551 22.80 -50.75 63.77
C GLN A 551 24.01 -49.90 63.33
N GLU A 552 23.80 -48.59 63.13
CA GLU A 552 24.50 -47.42 63.72
C GLU A 552 24.11 -46.13 62.98
#